data_AF-A0A9X3TQR6-F1
#
_entry.id   AF-A0A9X3TQR6-F1
#
_cell.length_a   1.000
_cell.length_b   1.000
_cell.length_c   1.000
_cell.angle_alpha   90.00
_cell.angle_beta   90.00
_cell.angle_gamma   90.00
#
_symmetry.space_group_name_H-M   'P 1'
#
loop_
_entity.id
_entity.type
_entity.pdbx_description
1 polymer ?
#
loop_
_entity_poly.entity_id
_entity_poly.type
_entity_poly.pdbx_seq_one_letter_code
_entity_poly.pdbx_strand_id
1 'polypeptide(L)' 'MIYEKACNVTMDQVIAALKRRDAEERIPVLRLELDYELATLYDALQEKDKVQIRRSTERLKQLRREMLLLEA' A
#
# COMPACT_ATOMS: atom_id res chain seq x y z
N MET A 1 12.11 36.72 25.35
CA MET A 1 13.16 35.90 24.72
C MET A 1 12.51 35.13 23.57
N ILE A 2 12.72 35.58 22.34
CA ILE A 2 12.29 34.87 21.13
C ILE A 2 13.48 33.99 20.73
N TYR A 3 13.45 32.73 21.14
CA TYR A 3 14.41 31.73 20.66
C TYR A 3 13.96 31.30 19.27
N GLU A 4 14.58 31.91 18.27
CA GLU A 4 14.52 31.50 16.88
C GLU A 4 15.12 30.09 16.76
N LYS A 5 14.25 29.08 16.63
CA LYS A 5 14.67 27.68 16.49
C LYS A 5 15.16 27.50 15.05
N ALA A 6 16.47 27.56 14.84
CA ALA A 6 17.07 27.23 13.55
C ALA A 6 16.70 25.78 13.19
N CYS A 7 15.81 25.61 12.21
CA CYS A 7 15.41 24.31 11.70
C CYS A 7 16.50 23.82 10.75
N ASN A 8 17.53 23.15 11.27
CA ASN A 8 18.52 22.46 10.45
C ASN A 8 17.90 21.17 9.93
N VAL A 9 17.24 21.24 8.77
CA VAL A 9 16.70 20.06 8.08
C VAL A 9 17.79 19.45 7.20
N THR A 10 18.12 18.18 7.42
CA THR A 10 19.07 17.45 6.58
C THR A 10 18.37 16.84 5.35
N MET A 11 19.11 16.60 4.26
CA MET A 11 18.53 15.95 3.07
C MET A 11 17.93 14.57 3.39
N ASP A 12 18.53 13.82 4.31
CA ASP A 12 17.98 12.53 4.77
C ASP A 12 16.63 12.67 5.45
N GLN A 13 16.42 13.74 6.23
CA GLN A 13 15.13 14.03 6.86
C GLN A 13 14.07 14.41 5.82
N VAL A 14 14.45 15.15 4.77
CA VAL A 14 13.55 15.45 3.65
C VAL A 14 13.15 14.18 2.91
N ILE A 15 14.12 13.31 2.60
CA ILE A 15 13.87 12.03 1.90
C ILE A 15 12.97 11.12 2.73
N ALA A 16 13.20 11.03 4.04
CA ALA A 16 12.36 10.24 4.95
C ALA A 16 10.92 10.77 5.02
N ALA A 17 10.76 12.10 5.07
CA ALA A 17 9.44 12.73 5.10
C ALA A 17 8.66 12.50 3.79
N LEU A 18 9.33 12.58 2.63
CA LEU A 18 8.72 12.27 1.34
C LEU A 18 8.28 10.81 1.24
N LYS A 19 9.16 9.86 1.59
CA LYS A 19 8.83 8.42 1.60
C LYS A 19 7.64 8.09 2.49
N ARG A 20 7.52 8.76 3.65
CA ARG A 20 6.38 8.60 4.54
C ARG A 20 5.08 9.10 3.92
N ARG A 21 5.11 10.27 3.26
CA ARG A 21 3.94 10.79 2.57
C ARG A 21 3.50 9.88 1.43
N ASP A 22 4.45 9.37 0.64
CA ASP A 22 4.15 8.44 -0.45
C ASP A 22 3.52 7.14 0.09
N ALA A 23 4.00 6.63 1.22
CA ALA A 23 3.39 5.47 1.88
C ALA A 23 1.98 5.77 2.42
N GLU A 24 1.79 6.92 3.08
CA GLU A 24 0.49 7.39 3.59
C GLU A 24 -0.54 7.56 2.46
N GLU A 25 -0.12 8.04 1.30
CA GLU A 25 -0.98 8.17 0.10
C GLU A 25 -1.22 6.80 -0.59
N ARG A 26 -0.25 5.88 -0.55
CA ARG A 26 -0.35 4.56 -1.19
C ARG A 26 -1.23 3.57 -0.43
N ILE A 27 -1.17 3.56 0.90
CA ILE A 27 -1.95 2.65 1.76
C ILE A 27 -3.47 2.65 1.45
N PRO A 28 -4.17 3.80 1.36
CA PRO A 28 -5.60 3.80 1.05
C PRO A 28 -5.89 3.27 -0.37
N VAL A 29 -5.04 3.56 -1.35
CA VAL A 29 -5.19 3.02 -2.71
C VAL A 29 -4.99 1.50 -2.72
N LEU A 30 -3.99 1.02 -2.00
CA LEU A 30 -3.71 -0.42 -1.88
C LEU A 30 -4.87 -1.18 -1.21
N ARG A 31 -5.54 -0.56 -0.23
CA ARG A 31 -6.76 -1.11 0.38
C ARG A 31 -7.90 -1.23 -0.65
N LEU A 32 -8.10 -0.21 -1.47
CA LEU A 32 -9.09 -0.27 -2.55
C LEU A 32 -8.77 -1.37 -3.58
N GLU A 33 -7.50 -1.52 -3.94
CA GLU A 33 -7.06 -2.61 -4.83
C GLU A 33 -7.29 -4.00 -4.21
N LEU A 34 -7.04 -4.15 -2.91
CA LEU A 34 -7.33 -5.38 -2.16
C LEU A 34 -8.83 -5.69 -2.16
N ASP A 35 -9.67 -4.71 -1.84
CA ASP A 35 -11.13 -4.87 -1.80
C ASP A 35 -11.67 -5.27 -3.19
N TYR A 36 -11.16 -4.64 -4.25
CA TYR A 36 -11.52 -4.97 -5.64
C TYR A 36 -11.10 -6.40 -6.02
N GLU A 37 -9.87 -6.80 -5.69
CA GLU A 37 -9.38 -8.14 -6.03
C GLU A 37 -10.08 -9.23 -5.20
N LEU A 38 -10.48 -8.93 -3.96
CA LEU A 38 -11.31 -9.82 -3.15
C LEU A 38 -12.71 -9.99 -3.73
N ALA A 39 -13.33 -8.92 -4.24
CA ALA A 39 -14.60 -9.02 -4.96
C ALA A 39 -14.46 -9.87 -6.22
N THR A 40 -13.40 -9.64 -7.00
CA THR A 40 -13.08 -10.45 -8.20
C THR A 40 -12.88 -11.92 -7.85
N LEU A 41 -12.18 -12.21 -6.74
CA LEU A 41 -11.99 -13.57 -6.26
C LEU A 41 -13.32 -14.21 -5.83
N TYR A 42 -14.19 -13.45 -5.17
CA TYR A 42 -15.52 -13.93 -4.76
C TYR A 42 -16.34 -14.37 -5.97
N ASP A 43 -16.42 -13.54 -7.00
CA ASP A 43 -17.15 -13.86 -8.24
C ASP A 43 -16.56 -15.09 -8.93
N ALA A 44 -15.24 -15.16 -9.04
CA ALA A 44 -14.54 -16.32 -9.62
C ALA A 44 -14.80 -17.62 -8.83
N LEU A 45 -14.96 -17.54 -7.51
CA LEU A 45 -15.34 -18.67 -6.66
C LEU A 45 -16.79 -19.11 -6.91
N GLN A 46 -17.72 -18.17 -7.12
CA GLN A 46 -19.11 -18.50 -7.47
C GLN A 46 -19.19 -19.22 -8.82
N GLU A 47 -18.44 -18.73 -9.81
CA GLU A 47 -18.41 -19.30 -11.17
C GLU A 47 -17.53 -20.55 -11.28
N LYS A 48 -16.79 -20.89 -10.22
CA LYS A 48 -15.78 -21.96 -10.19
C LYS A 48 -14.70 -21.81 -11.27
N ASP A 49 -14.41 -20.58 -11.68
CA ASP A 49 -13.33 -20.27 -12.62
C ASP A 49 -11.98 -20.45 -11.93
N LYS A 50 -11.40 -21.65 -12.09
CA LYS A 50 -10.11 -22.01 -11.50
C LYS A 50 -8.95 -21.17 -12.00
N VAL A 51 -9.03 -20.59 -13.19
CA VAL A 51 -7.97 -19.73 -13.74
C VAL A 51 -8.02 -18.39 -13.04
N GLN A 52 -9.20 -17.78 -12.97
CA GLN A 52 -9.37 -16.50 -12.32
C GLN A 52 -9.12 -16.58 -10.81
N ILE A 53 -9.58 -17.64 -10.13
CA ILE A 53 -9.25 -17.89 -8.71
C ILE A 53 -7.74 -17.87 -8.48
N ARG A 54 -6.95 -18.56 -9.32
CA ARG A 54 -5.48 -18.60 -9.19
C ARG A 54 -4.86 -17.23 -9.43
N ARG A 55 -5.32 -16.50 -10.45
CA ARG A 55 -4.83 -15.15 -10.78
C ARG A 55 -5.10 -14.17 -9.65
N SER A 56 -6.34 -14.11 -9.17
CA SER A 56 -6.73 -13.23 -8.08
C SER A 56 -6.01 -13.56 -6.78
N THR A 57 -5.83 -14.85 -6.47
CA THR A 57 -5.03 -15.27 -5.31
C THR A 57 -3.58 -14.81 -5.40
N GLU A 58 -2.94 -14.90 -6.57
CA GLU A 58 -1.56 -14.44 -6.73
C GLU A 58 -1.46 -12.91 -6.65
N ARG A 59 -2.43 -12.19 -7.22
CA ARG A 59 -2.50 -10.74 -7.13
C ARG A 59 -2.68 -10.27 -5.68
N LEU A 60 -3.57 -10.89 -4.91
CA LEU A 60 -3.76 -10.62 -3.48
C LEU A 60 -2.46 -10.83 -2.66
N LYS A 61 -1.66 -11.85 -3.00
CA LYS A 61 -0.35 -12.06 -2.35
C LYS A 61 0.62 -10.93 -2.66
N GLN A 62 0.63 -10.41 -3.89
CA GLN A 62 1.47 -9.26 -4.26
C GLN A 62 1.04 -8.01 -3.48
N LEU A 63 -0.25 -7.71 -3.47
CA LEU A 63 -0.81 -6.57 -2.74
C LEU A 63 -0.51 -6.66 -1.24
N ARG A 64 -0.64 -7.85 -0.64
CA ARG A 64 -0.27 -8.08 0.76
C ARG A 64 1.22 -7.83 1.03
N ARG A 65 2.12 -8.29 0.14
CA ARG A 65 3.57 -8.04 0.29
C ARG A 65 3.88 -6.55 0.25
N GLU A 66 3.26 -5.83 -0.68
CA GLU A 66 3.39 -4.37 -0.78
C GLU A 66 2.90 -3.67 0.50
N MET A 67 1.77 -4.09 1.05
CA MET A 67 1.21 -3.52 2.28
C MET A 67 2.17 -3.67 3.46
N LEU A 68 2.73 -4.87 3.64
CA LEU A 68 3.71 -5.14 4.71
C LEU A 68 5.00 -4.33 4.58
N LEU A 69 5.41 -3.98 3.35
CA LEU A 69 6.57 -3.13 3.12
C LEU A 69 6.31 -1.66 3.45
N LEU A 70 5.06 -1.21 3.34
CA LEU A 70 4.65 0.16 3.65
C LEU A 70 4.31 0.37 5.13
N GLU A 71 3.95 -0.71 5.84
CA GLU A 71 3.70 -0.71 7.29
C GLU A 71 4.98 -0.85 8.14
N ALA A 72 6.11 -1.23 7.54
CA ALA A 72 7.41 -1.44 8.21
C ALA A 72 8.26 -0.16 8.28
#